data_AF-A0A7S2KBZ7-F1
#
_entry.id   AF-A0A7S2KBZ7-F1
#
_cell.length_a   1.000
_cell.length_b   1.000
_cell.length_c   1.000
_cell.angle_alpha   90.00
_cell.angle_beta   90.00
_cell.angle_gamma   90.00
#
_symmetry.space_group_name_H-M   'P 1'
#
loop_
_entity.id
_entity.type
_entity.pdbx_description
1 polymer ?
#
loop_
_entity_poly.entity_id
_entity_poly.type
_entity_poly.pdbx_seq_one_letter_code
_entity_poly.pdbx_strand_id
1 'polypeptide(L)'
;MHLRLAITRAAPRLRNSVISINRASFSDSTNITYSGGQASEGQGGYYGSGGARHIPNFPGESGRQNIVALTEDVKKLAHIMKELSTLESLLQRELEENRGEVSGKSIEISSGIKKLMTSDDVMNCMSRLEHDGEPTWGLSMTERDLVLEARSKINEC
;
A
#
# COMPACT_ATOMS: atom_id res chain seq x y z
N MET A 1 56.39 42.90 36.45
CA MET A 1 55.38 42.47 37.44
C MET A 1 54.03 43.03 37.03
N HIS A 2 53.06 42.17 36.67
CA HIS A 2 51.71 42.15 37.25
C HIS A 2 50.80 41.18 36.49
N LEU A 3 50.22 40.27 37.28
CA LEU A 3 49.11 39.38 37.00
C LEU A 3 47.79 40.15 36.88
N ARG A 4 46.84 39.63 36.07
CA ARG A 4 45.39 39.43 36.35
C ARG A 4 44.69 39.05 35.02
N LEU A 5 44.22 37.82 34.76
CA LEU A 5 43.02 37.08 35.21
C LEU A 5 41.65 37.67 34.80
N ALA A 6 40.79 36.77 34.30
CA ALA A 6 39.31 36.79 34.16
C ALA A 6 38.75 36.96 32.71
N ILE A 7 37.69 36.30 32.22
CA ILE A 7 36.95 35.04 32.50
C ILE A 7 35.80 34.94 31.46
N THR A 8 35.57 33.72 30.93
CA THR A 8 34.32 33.10 30.39
C THR A 8 33.52 33.64 29.20
N ARG A 9 33.19 32.71 28.28
CA ARG A 9 31.86 32.25 27.80
C ARG A 9 32.01 31.77 26.34
N ALA A 10 31.40 30.73 25.79
CA ALA A 10 30.59 29.60 26.25
C ALA A 10 30.51 28.67 25.02
N ALA A 11 30.73 27.36 25.15
CA ALA A 11 30.62 26.41 24.04
C ALA A 11 29.20 25.82 23.94
N PRO A 12 28.58 25.73 22.75
CA PRO A 12 27.31 25.02 22.60
C PRO A 12 27.52 23.51 22.65
N ARG A 13 26.87 22.85 23.62
CA ARG A 13 26.83 21.39 23.76
C ARG A 13 25.83 20.78 22.79
N LEU A 14 26.31 19.85 21.97
CA LEU A 14 25.49 18.91 21.19
C LEU A 14 24.64 18.06 22.16
N ARG A 15 23.32 18.03 21.99
CA ARG A 15 22.42 17.10 22.68
C ARG A 15 22.04 15.98 21.74
N ASN A 16 22.57 14.78 22.01
CA ASN A 16 22.00 13.52 21.51
C ASN A 16 20.62 13.30 22.15
N SER A 17 19.57 13.15 21.35
CA SER A 17 18.29 12.60 21.79
C SER A 17 18.29 11.09 21.55
N VAL A 18 18.56 10.32 22.61
CA VAL A 18 18.31 8.88 22.63
C VAL A 18 16.82 8.67 22.94
N ILE A 19 16.14 7.98 22.05
CA ILE A 19 14.74 7.54 22.20
C ILE A 19 14.74 6.41 23.24
N SER A 20 14.29 6.70 24.47
CA SER A 20 14.02 5.68 25.47
C SER A 20 12.58 5.19 25.36
N ILE A 21 12.44 3.92 24.95
CA ILE A 21 11.23 3.11 25.02
C ILE A 21 11.00 2.76 26.49
N ASN A 22 9.97 3.33 27.13
CA ASN A 22 9.54 2.88 28.46
C ASN A 22 8.36 1.91 28.34
N ARG A 23 8.70 0.63 28.54
CA ARG A 23 7.82 -0.50 28.76
C ARG A 23 7.19 -0.40 30.16
N ALA A 24 5.93 -0.81 30.26
CA ALA A 24 5.02 -0.63 31.38
C ALA A 24 5.52 -1.10 32.77
N SER A 25 5.03 -0.42 33.81
CA SER A 25 4.86 -0.96 35.16
C SER A 25 3.51 -0.54 35.71
N PHE A 26 2.74 -1.53 36.16
CA PHE A 26 1.47 -1.40 36.83
C PHE A 26 1.66 -1.16 38.33
N SER A 27 0.65 -0.47 38.89
CA SER A 27 0.18 -0.50 40.28
C SER A 27 0.69 0.56 41.25
N ASP A 28 -0.33 1.17 41.88
CA ASP A 28 -0.39 1.62 43.26
C ASP A 28 -0.02 3.08 43.58
N SER A 29 -1.01 3.97 43.44
CA SER A 29 -1.43 4.88 44.51
C SER A 29 -2.55 5.80 44.02
N THR A 30 -3.75 5.55 44.55
CA THR A 30 -4.89 6.46 44.50
C THR A 30 -4.53 7.78 45.19
N ASN A 31 -4.14 8.78 44.41
CA ASN A 31 -4.19 10.18 44.81
C ASN A 31 -4.59 11.06 43.61
N ILE A 32 -5.83 10.88 43.18
CA ILE A 32 -6.52 11.84 42.30
C ILE A 32 -7.14 12.89 43.22
N THR A 33 -6.42 13.99 43.41
CA THR A 33 -6.95 15.18 44.08
C THR A 33 -8.06 15.77 43.21
N TYR A 34 -9.30 15.45 43.57
CA TYR A 34 -10.52 15.99 42.96
C TYR A 34 -10.80 17.38 43.56
N SER A 35 -10.32 18.43 42.90
CA SER A 35 -10.77 19.79 43.20
C SER A 35 -12.15 19.97 42.58
N GLY A 36 -13.19 19.83 43.41
CA GLY A 36 -14.59 19.98 43.04
C GLY A 36 -14.92 21.40 42.58
N GLY A 37 -14.75 21.66 41.29
CA GLY A 37 -15.52 22.67 40.58
C GLY A 37 -16.89 22.08 40.26
N GLN A 38 -17.95 22.63 40.85
CA GLN A 38 -19.32 22.21 40.54
C GLN A 38 -19.58 22.33 39.04
N ALA A 39 -20.13 21.28 38.43
CA ALA A 39 -20.77 21.41 37.13
C ALA A 39 -22.02 22.28 37.35
N SER A 40 -21.92 23.58 37.03
CA SER A 40 -23.10 24.43 36.92
C SER A 40 -24.02 23.86 35.84
N GLU A 41 -25.33 23.89 36.10
CA GLU A 41 -26.38 23.46 35.17
C GLU A 41 -26.05 23.86 33.72
N GLY A 42 -26.02 22.87 32.82
CA GLY A 42 -25.95 23.10 31.37
C GLY A 42 -24.65 22.75 30.66
N GLN A 43 -23.68 22.07 31.29
CA GLN A 43 -22.44 21.68 30.59
C GLN A 43 -22.20 20.17 30.62
N GLY A 44 -22.45 19.52 29.47
CA GLY A 44 -21.89 18.20 29.16
C GLY A 44 -22.89 17.04 29.13
N GLY A 45 -23.88 17.09 28.24
CA GLY A 45 -24.81 15.98 28.04
C GLY A 45 -25.42 15.92 26.65
N TYR A 46 -24.61 15.91 25.57
CA TYR A 46 -25.15 15.67 24.22
C TYR A 46 -24.15 15.11 23.20
N TYR A 47 -23.18 14.28 23.58
CA TYR A 47 -22.39 13.53 22.60
C TYR A 47 -22.07 12.14 23.13
N GLY A 48 -23.09 11.28 23.25
CA GLY A 48 -22.86 9.91 23.74
C GLY A 48 -24.02 8.94 23.77
N SER A 49 -25.26 9.34 23.46
CA SER A 49 -26.40 8.42 23.49
C SER A 49 -26.70 7.85 22.10
N GLY A 50 -26.01 6.74 21.78
CA GLY A 50 -26.60 5.57 21.12
C GLY A 50 -27.37 5.71 19.80
N GLY A 51 -27.01 6.62 18.87
CA GLY A 51 -27.81 6.76 17.64
C GLY A 51 -27.18 7.37 16.39
N ALA A 52 -25.87 7.68 16.34
CA ALA A 52 -25.28 8.34 15.17
C ALA A 52 -23.92 7.75 14.79
N ARG A 53 -23.93 6.52 14.28
CA ARG A 53 -22.89 6.00 13.36
C ARG A 53 -23.56 5.58 12.06
N HIS A 54 -24.40 6.45 11.51
CA HIS A 54 -24.71 6.41 10.09
C HIS A 54 -24.38 7.79 9.58
N ILE A 55 -23.26 7.91 8.90
CA ILE A 55 -22.92 9.08 8.11
C ILE A 55 -23.46 8.72 6.73
N PRO A 56 -24.68 9.14 6.34
CA PRO A 56 -25.14 8.93 5.00
C PRO A 56 -24.31 9.84 4.10
N ASN A 57 -23.48 9.23 3.25
CA ASN A 57 -22.75 9.87 2.17
C ASN A 57 -21.68 10.87 2.65
N PHE A 58 -20.47 10.36 2.89
CA PHE A 58 -19.31 11.21 2.64
C PHE A 58 -19.31 11.61 1.16
N PRO A 59 -19.11 12.88 0.78
CA PRO A 59 -18.94 13.29 -0.62
C PRO A 59 -17.59 12.82 -1.23
N GLY A 60 -17.03 11.73 -0.71
CA GLY A 60 -15.90 10.97 -1.26
C GLY A 60 -16.09 9.44 -1.18
N GLU A 61 -17.29 8.97 -0.83
CA GLU A 61 -17.59 7.54 -0.64
C GLU A 61 -17.66 6.78 -1.97
N SER A 62 -17.95 7.47 -3.07
CA SER A 62 -17.84 6.93 -4.43
C SER A 62 -16.40 6.70 -4.89
N GLY A 63 -15.42 7.32 -4.23
CA GLY A 63 -13.99 7.17 -4.56
C GLY A 63 -13.27 6.13 -3.70
N ARG A 64 -13.72 5.88 -2.47
CA ARG A 64 -13.03 4.98 -1.53
C ARG A 64 -13.27 3.49 -1.78
N GLN A 65 -14.41 3.13 -2.38
CA GLN A 65 -14.69 1.74 -2.74
C GLN A 65 -13.82 1.23 -3.91
N ASN A 66 -13.15 2.13 -4.64
CA ASN A 66 -12.25 1.79 -5.74
C ASN A 66 -10.79 1.59 -5.32
N ILE A 67 -10.42 1.82 -4.05
CA ILE A 67 -9.03 1.73 -3.56
C ILE A 67 -8.84 0.48 -2.68
N VAL A 68 -9.77 -0.46 -2.74
CA VAL A 68 -9.64 -1.75 -2.05
C VAL A 68 -9.45 -2.83 -3.09
N ALA A 69 -8.39 -3.61 -2.93
CA ALA A 69 -8.11 -4.74 -3.79
C ALA A 69 -9.28 -5.72 -3.80
N LEU A 70 -9.93 -5.86 -4.96
CA LEU A 70 -10.99 -6.84 -5.14
C LEU A 70 -10.37 -8.20 -5.43
N THR A 71 -10.66 -9.16 -4.56
CA THR A 71 -10.18 -10.54 -4.69
C THR A 71 -10.56 -11.17 -6.03
N GLU A 72 -11.65 -10.74 -6.64
CA GLU A 72 -12.08 -11.18 -7.96
C GLU A 72 -11.10 -10.75 -9.07
N ASP A 73 -10.62 -9.51 -9.03
CA ASP A 73 -9.69 -8.98 -10.03
C ASP A 73 -8.32 -9.63 -9.90
N VAL A 74 -7.87 -9.88 -8.68
CA VAL A 74 -6.61 -10.62 -8.43
C VAL A 74 -6.70 -12.03 -8.98
N LYS A 75 -7.82 -12.73 -8.77
CA LYS A 75 -8.05 -14.08 -9.32
C LYS A 75 -8.06 -14.08 -10.84
N LYS A 76 -8.70 -13.09 -11.47
CA LYS A 76 -8.71 -12.93 -12.93
C LYS A 76 -7.30 -12.68 -13.46
N LEU A 77 -6.59 -11.73 -12.86
CA LEU A 77 -5.21 -11.42 -13.25
C LEU A 77 -4.29 -12.64 -13.10
N ALA A 78 -4.42 -13.38 -11.99
CA ALA A 78 -3.66 -14.61 -11.77
C ALA A 78 -3.96 -15.69 -12.82
N HIS A 79 -5.23 -15.81 -13.23
CA HIS A 79 -5.63 -16.73 -14.29
C HIS A 79 -5.00 -16.35 -15.63
N ILE A 80 -5.07 -15.08 -16.00
CA ILE A 80 -4.52 -14.56 -17.25
C ILE A 80 -2.99 -14.69 -17.28
N MET A 81 -2.31 -14.37 -16.17
CA MET A 81 -0.86 -14.55 -16.05
C MET A 81 -0.44 -16.02 -16.18
N LYS A 82 -1.25 -16.95 -15.66
CA LYS A 82 -1.02 -18.39 -15.87
C LYS A 82 -1.17 -18.79 -17.33
N GLU A 83 -2.20 -18.29 -18.02
CA GLU A 83 -2.38 -18.53 -19.45
C GLU A 83 -1.22 -17.96 -20.27
N LEU A 84 -0.79 -16.74 -19.96
CA LEU A 84 0.39 -16.15 -20.59
C LEU A 84 1.62 -17.01 -20.38
N SER A 85 1.89 -17.50 -19.17
CA SER A 85 3.04 -18.38 -18.90
C SER A 85 2.97 -19.67 -19.75
N THR A 86 1.78 -20.22 -19.98
CA THR A 86 1.63 -21.37 -20.88
C THR A 86 1.93 -21.02 -22.34
N LEU A 87 1.49 -19.86 -22.82
CA LEU A 87 1.78 -19.40 -24.18
C LEU A 87 3.26 -19.07 -24.38
N GLU A 88 3.91 -18.45 -23.39
CA GLU A 88 5.37 -18.21 -23.38
C GLU A 88 6.15 -19.52 -23.44
N SER A 89 5.74 -20.53 -22.65
CA SER A 89 6.38 -21.86 -22.68
C SER A 89 6.22 -22.56 -24.03
N LEU A 90 5.04 -22.45 -24.65
CA LEU A 90 4.81 -22.98 -25.99
C LEU A 90 5.65 -22.26 -27.05
N LEU A 91 5.75 -20.93 -26.95
CA LEU A 91 6.59 -20.12 -27.84
C LEU A 91 8.05 -20.52 -27.71
N GLN A 92 8.55 -20.68 -26.49
CA GLN A 92 9.93 -21.07 -26.23
C GLN A 92 10.22 -22.45 -26.80
N ARG A 93 9.34 -23.44 -26.61
CA ARG A 93 9.49 -24.77 -27.20
C ARG A 93 9.51 -24.72 -28.72
N GLU A 94 8.60 -23.97 -29.33
CA GLU A 94 8.53 -23.81 -30.80
C GLU A 94 9.80 -23.16 -31.36
N LEU A 95 10.39 -22.20 -30.65
CA LEU A 95 11.65 -21.57 -31.04
C LEU A 95 12.85 -22.53 -30.90
N GLU A 96 12.89 -23.33 -29.84
CA GLU A 96 13.93 -24.35 -29.64
C GLU A 96 13.87 -25.44 -30.73
N GLU A 97 12.67 -25.91 -31.09
CA GLU A 97 12.46 -26.89 -32.15
C GLU A 97 12.83 -26.35 -33.54
N ASN A 98 12.53 -25.08 -33.81
CA ASN A 98 12.82 -24.42 -35.09
C ASN A 98 14.23 -23.77 -35.13
N ARG A 99 15.15 -24.10 -34.22
CA ARG A 99 16.52 -23.54 -34.15
C ARG A 99 16.57 -22.00 -34.13
N GLY A 100 15.55 -21.38 -33.53
CA GLY A 100 15.42 -19.93 -33.47
C GLY A 100 14.85 -19.27 -34.73
N GLU A 101 14.42 -20.05 -35.74
CA GLU A 101 13.65 -19.48 -36.85
C GLU A 101 12.22 -19.15 -36.43
N VAL A 102 11.78 -17.98 -36.87
CA VAL A 102 10.42 -17.49 -36.63
C VAL A 102 9.47 -18.22 -37.59
N SER A 103 8.88 -19.32 -37.11
CA SER A 103 7.84 -20.07 -37.80
C SER A 103 6.50 -19.32 -37.78
N GLY A 104 5.61 -19.58 -38.74
CA GLY A 104 4.25 -19.00 -38.75
C GLY A 104 3.50 -19.25 -37.43
N LYS A 105 3.72 -20.41 -36.81
CA LYS A 105 3.16 -20.75 -35.50
C LYS A 105 3.71 -19.89 -34.36
N SER A 106 5.00 -19.55 -34.37
CA SER A 106 5.58 -18.68 -33.33
C SER A 106 5.04 -17.26 -33.46
N ILE A 107 4.81 -16.77 -34.68
CA ILE A 107 4.15 -15.48 -34.91
C ILE A 107 2.72 -15.48 -34.38
N GLU A 108 1.95 -16.54 -34.63
CA GLU A 108 0.59 -16.68 -34.10
C GLU A 108 0.57 -16.65 -32.56
N ILE A 109 1.47 -17.40 -31.92
CA ILE A 109 1.59 -17.43 -30.45
C ILE A 109 2.01 -16.05 -29.90
N SER A 110 3.02 -15.40 -30.48
CA SER A 110 3.44 -14.05 -30.07
C SER A 110 2.32 -13.02 -30.24
N SER A 111 1.53 -13.12 -31.32
CA SER A 111 0.37 -12.26 -31.52
C SER A 111 -0.74 -12.53 -30.50
N GLY A 112 -0.91 -13.79 -30.08
CA GLY A 112 -1.84 -14.21 -29.04
C GLY A 112 -1.45 -13.64 -27.67
N ILE A 113 -0.16 -13.70 -27.31
CA ILE A 113 0.37 -13.13 -26.07
C ILE A 113 0.09 -11.63 -26.00
N LYS A 114 0.40 -10.90 -27.09
CA LYS A 114 0.13 -9.45 -27.16
C LYS A 114 -1.36 -9.16 -26.99
N LYS A 115 -2.23 -9.87 -27.71
CA LYS A 115 -3.69 -9.70 -27.60
C LYS A 115 -4.21 -9.98 -26.18
N LEU A 116 -3.65 -10.97 -25.51
CA LEU A 116 -4.03 -11.32 -24.15
C LEU A 116 -3.63 -10.20 -23.17
N MET A 117 -2.41 -9.67 -23.30
CA MET A 117 -1.91 -8.59 -22.43
C MET A 117 -2.58 -7.24 -22.68
N THR A 118 -2.93 -6.93 -23.93
CA THR A 118 -3.63 -5.69 -24.28
C THR A 118 -5.16 -5.85 -24.28
N SER A 119 -5.68 -6.93 -23.70
CA SER A 119 -7.12 -7.13 -23.62
C SER A 119 -7.74 -6.13 -22.63
N ASP A 120 -8.97 -5.70 -22.93
CA ASP A 120 -9.70 -4.77 -22.07
C ASP A 120 -9.86 -5.30 -20.65
N ASP A 121 -9.98 -6.63 -20.49
CA ASP A 121 -10.09 -7.27 -19.18
C ASP A 121 -8.83 -7.08 -18.34
N VAL A 122 -7.63 -7.23 -18.92
CA VAL A 122 -6.36 -6.99 -18.22
C VAL A 122 -6.22 -5.52 -17.87
N MET A 123 -6.49 -4.62 -18.82
CA MET A 123 -6.38 -3.17 -18.60
C MET A 123 -7.35 -2.69 -17.52
N ASN A 124 -8.58 -3.21 -17.50
CA ASN A 124 -9.58 -2.90 -16.48
C ASN A 124 -9.19 -3.47 -15.11
N CYS A 125 -8.67 -4.71 -15.05
CA CYS A 125 -8.17 -5.28 -13.80
C CYS A 125 -6.97 -4.46 -13.28
N MET A 126 -6.05 -4.08 -14.16
CA MET A 126 -4.86 -3.30 -13.81
C MET A 126 -5.23 -1.90 -13.30
N SER A 127 -6.16 -1.21 -13.96
CA SER A 127 -6.62 0.11 -13.51
C SER A 127 -7.29 0.13 -12.13
N ARG A 128 -7.74 -1.02 -11.63
CA ARG A 128 -8.34 -1.16 -10.28
C ARG A 128 -7.32 -1.65 -9.25
N LEU A 129 -6.37 -2.47 -9.67
CA LEU A 129 -5.30 -3.03 -8.83
C LEU A 129 -4.08 -2.11 -8.73
N GLU A 130 -3.96 -1.12 -9.60
CA GLU A 130 -2.90 -0.12 -9.62
C GLU A 130 -3.49 1.30 -9.57
N HIS A 131 -2.93 2.14 -8.72
CA HIS A 131 -3.22 3.57 -8.65
C HIS A 131 -1.92 4.36 -8.64
N ASP A 132 -1.77 5.33 -9.54
CA ASP A 132 -0.58 6.18 -9.66
C ASP A 132 0.77 5.44 -9.75
N GLY A 133 0.80 4.24 -10.33
CA GLY A 133 2.03 3.46 -10.44
C GLY A 133 2.29 2.50 -9.27
N GLU A 134 1.42 2.49 -8.26
CA GLU A 134 1.55 1.68 -7.06
C GLU A 134 0.41 0.65 -6.93
N PRO A 135 0.68 -0.55 -6.39
CA PRO A 135 -0.36 -1.53 -6.15
C PRO A 135 -1.33 -1.08 -5.05
N THR A 136 -2.62 -1.32 -5.28
CA THR A 136 -3.71 -0.96 -4.36
C THR A 136 -3.53 -1.59 -2.97
N TRP A 137 -3.99 -0.88 -1.94
CA TRP A 137 -3.91 -1.34 -0.55
C TRP A 137 -4.76 -2.60 -0.33
N GLY A 138 -4.25 -3.50 0.53
CA GLY A 138 -4.93 -4.76 0.87
C GLY A 138 -4.43 -5.99 0.10
N LEU A 139 -3.52 -5.82 -0.86
CA LEU A 139 -2.81 -6.94 -1.50
C LEU A 139 -1.74 -7.54 -0.56
N SER A 140 -1.63 -8.86 -0.55
CA SER A 140 -0.50 -9.59 0.02
C SER A 140 0.78 -9.36 -0.80
N MET A 141 1.95 -9.67 -0.23
CA MET A 141 3.22 -9.49 -0.95
C MET A 141 3.24 -10.25 -2.29
N THR A 142 2.78 -11.50 -2.29
CA THR A 142 2.72 -12.32 -3.51
C THR A 142 1.79 -11.74 -4.57
N GLU A 143 0.68 -11.12 -4.17
CA GLU A 143 -0.25 -10.50 -5.11
C GLU A 143 0.29 -9.16 -5.64
N ARG A 144 1.07 -8.43 -4.85
CA ARG A 144 1.77 -7.23 -5.34
C ARG A 144 2.83 -7.60 -6.37
N ASP A 145 3.60 -8.66 -6.12
CA ASP A 145 4.60 -9.14 -7.07
C ASP A 145 3.94 -9.53 -8.40
N LEU A 146 2.77 -10.18 -8.35
CA LEU A 146 1.97 -10.50 -9.53
C LEU A 146 1.54 -9.26 -10.33
N VAL A 147 1.08 -8.20 -9.64
CA VAL A 147 0.67 -6.93 -10.28
C VAL A 147 1.88 -6.24 -10.92
N LEU A 148 3.03 -6.22 -10.23
CA LEU A 148 4.26 -5.65 -10.75
C LEU A 148 4.79 -6.42 -11.98
N GLU A 149 4.75 -7.75 -11.94
CA GLU A 149 5.13 -8.60 -13.07
C GLU A 149 4.20 -8.34 -14.27
N ALA A 150 2.89 -8.37 -14.06
CA ALA A 150 1.91 -8.10 -15.11
C ALA A 150 2.11 -6.71 -15.73
N ARG A 151 2.43 -5.69 -14.93
CA ARG A 151 2.76 -4.34 -15.43
C ARG A 151 4.02 -4.34 -16.29
N SER A 152 5.08 -5.04 -15.89
CA SER A 152 6.28 -5.19 -16.72
C SER A 152 5.93 -5.77 -18.08
N LYS A 153 5.15 -6.86 -18.10
CA LYS A 153 4.75 -7.55 -19.33
C LYS A 153 3.86 -6.70 -20.24
N ILE A 154 2.97 -5.88 -19.68
CA ILE A 154 2.15 -4.94 -20.47
C ILE A 154 3.03 -3.87 -21.11
N ASN A 155 4.03 -3.36 -20.39
CA ASN A 155 4.97 -2.35 -20.94
C ASN A 155 5.94 -2.91 -21.98
N GLU A 156 6.20 -4.22 -21.95
CA GLU A 156 7.05 -4.92 -22.91
C GLU A 156 6.33 -5.23 -24.25
N CYS A 157 4.99 -5.20 -24.28
CA CYS A 157 4.18 -5.55 -25.45
C CYS A 157 4.10 -4.46 -26.52
#